data_AF-A0A7G6RL68-F1
#
_entry.id   AF-A0A7G6RL68-F1
#
_cell.length_a   1.000
_cell.length_b   1.000
_cell.length_c   1.000
_cell.angle_alpha   90.00
_cell.angle_beta   90.00
_cell.angle_gamma   90.00
#
_symmetry.space_group_name_H-M   'P 1'
#
loop_
_entity.id
_entity.type
_entity.pdbx_description
1 polymer ?
#
loop_
_entity_poly.entity_id
_entity_poly.type
_entity_poly.pdbx_seq_one_letter_code
_entity_poly.pdbx_strand_id
1 'polypeptide(L)'
;MNEHQRGVEAAVKAGMPRSIRDDRSHRDRIVDAIAAYIEAGGFDSVHAPVETELLTVKVKATNKQEDVHPDDLAVDRFSASMKAKLAKKRAEGFGGWDDPEQCHIDYLVSLLLQQIHERAVLDPVDIANLSMMIHERGETPDYGR
;
A
#
# COMPACT_ATOMS: atom_id res chain seq x y z
N MET A 1 -1.94 37.80 55.26
CA MET A 1 -1.75 37.65 53.81
C MET A 1 -0.27 37.82 53.53
N ASN A 2 0.44 36.73 53.24
CA ASN A 2 1.91 36.70 53.15
C ASN A 2 2.40 37.25 51.80
N GLU A 3 3.62 37.79 51.76
CA GLU A 3 4.30 38.24 50.54
C GLU A 3 4.38 37.17 49.44
N HIS A 4 4.34 35.89 49.83
CA HIS A 4 4.25 34.76 48.93
C HIS A 4 2.93 34.74 48.11
N GLN A 5 1.83 35.22 48.68
CA GLN A 5 0.52 35.25 48.00
C GLN A 5 0.44 36.38 46.97
N ARG A 6 1.17 37.48 47.18
CA ARG A 6 1.22 38.64 46.26
C ARG A 6 2.06 38.33 45.00
N GLY A 7 3.04 37.44 45.10
CA GLY A 7 3.85 36.99 43.96
C GLY A 7 3.09 36.09 42.98
N VAL A 8 2.17 35.26 43.49
CA VAL A 8 1.37 34.33 42.67
C VAL A 8 0.29 35.09 41.87
N GLU A 9 -0.38 36.07 42.47
CA GLU A 9 -1.38 36.90 41.76
C GLU A 9 -0.77 37.79 40.66
N ALA A 10 0.47 38.25 40.86
CA ALA A 10 1.19 39.03 39.86
C ALA A 10 1.60 38.20 38.63
N ALA A 11 1.95 36.91 38.83
CA ALA A 11 2.25 35.98 37.74
C ALA A 11 0.99 35.58 36.95
N VAL A 12 -0.16 35.41 37.62
CA VAL A 12 -1.44 35.08 36.98
C VAL A 12 -1.95 36.22 36.07
N LYS A 13 -1.61 37.48 36.40
CA LYS A 13 -2.09 38.66 35.65
C LYS A 13 -1.24 39.00 34.41
N ALA A 14 -0.03 38.45 34.27
CA ALA A 14 0.96 38.90 33.29
C ALA A 14 1.25 37.94 32.12
N GLY A 15 0.63 36.75 32.04
CA GLY A 15 1.11 35.73 31.09
C GLY A 15 0.11 34.73 30.51
N MET A 16 -1.19 35.02 30.44
CA MET A 16 -2.14 34.07 29.84
C MET A 16 -2.70 34.57 28.50
N PRO A 17 -2.19 34.09 27.35
CA PRO A 17 -2.85 34.30 26.08
C PRO A 17 -4.20 33.57 26.07
N ARG A 18 -5.25 34.34 25.74
CA ARG A 18 -6.61 33.85 25.50
C ARG A 18 -6.61 32.99 24.24
N SER A 19 -6.71 31.67 24.35
CA SER A 19 -7.33 30.85 23.31
C SER A 19 -7.65 29.45 23.83
N ILE A 20 -8.88 29.28 24.31
CA ILE A 20 -9.57 27.99 24.31
C ILE A 20 -9.84 27.68 22.83
N ARG A 21 -8.86 27.11 22.11
CA ARG A 21 -8.97 26.70 20.70
C ARG A 21 -7.72 25.94 20.20
N ASP A 22 -7.20 24.95 20.94
CA ASP A 22 -6.15 24.07 20.36
C ASP A 22 -6.02 22.66 20.96
N ASP A 23 -7.09 22.09 21.52
CA ASP A 23 -7.05 20.71 22.06
C ASP A 23 -7.21 19.62 20.98
N ARG A 24 -7.54 20.01 19.73
CA ARG A 24 -7.56 19.08 18.59
C ARG A 24 -6.16 18.75 18.09
N SER A 25 -5.21 19.69 18.17
CA SER A 25 -3.87 19.52 17.58
C SER A 25 -3.03 18.43 18.25
N HIS A 26 -3.16 18.22 19.56
CA HIS A 26 -2.36 17.21 20.27
C HIS A 26 -2.80 15.78 19.93
N ARG A 27 -4.12 15.55 19.92
CA ARG A 27 -4.70 14.26 19.53
C ARG A 27 -4.40 13.92 18.08
N ASP A 28 -4.54 14.88 17.17
CA ASP A 28 -4.30 14.68 15.75
C ASP A 28 -2.82 14.36 15.47
N ARG A 29 -1.88 15.04 16.17
CA ARG A 29 -0.44 14.73 16.10
C ARG A 29 -0.09 13.32 16.55
N ILE A 30 -0.78 12.80 17.58
CA ILE A 30 -0.56 11.42 18.05
C ILE A 30 -1.09 10.43 17.00
N VAL A 31 -2.25 10.69 16.41
CA VAL A 31 -2.83 9.84 15.37
C VAL A 31 -1.92 9.81 14.13
N ASP A 32 -1.41 10.96 13.70
CA ASP A 32 -0.50 11.07 12.55
C ASP A 32 0.83 10.34 12.81
N ALA A 33 1.37 10.44 14.02
CA ALA A 33 2.60 9.72 14.40
C ALA A 33 2.40 8.20 14.44
N ILE A 34 1.23 7.72 14.89
CA ILE A 34 0.88 6.30 14.88
C ILE A 34 0.70 5.80 13.44
N ALA A 35 0.02 6.56 12.58
CA ALA A 35 -0.18 6.22 11.17
C ALA A 35 1.16 6.10 10.42
N ALA A 36 2.06 7.08 10.59
CA ALA A 36 3.38 7.05 9.99
C ALA A 36 4.24 5.84 10.44
N TYR A 37 4.08 5.41 11.70
CA TYR A 37 4.81 4.26 12.25
C TYR A 37 4.25 2.92 11.74
N ILE A 38 2.93 2.83 11.53
CA ILE A 38 2.27 1.66 10.92
C ILE A 38 2.68 1.52 9.44
N GLU A 39 2.70 2.64 8.70
CA GLU A 39 3.12 2.66 7.29
C GLU A 39 4.59 2.27 7.10
N ALA A 40 5.43 2.49 8.11
CA ALA A 40 6.83 2.09 8.12
C ALA A 40 7.06 0.59 8.38
N GLY A 41 6.02 -0.21 8.61
CA GLY A 41 6.10 -1.68 8.69
C GLY A 41 6.72 -2.24 9.98
N GLY A 42 6.81 -1.46 11.06
CA GLY A 42 7.34 -1.90 12.34
C GLY A 42 6.28 -2.48 13.27
N PHE A 43 6.00 -3.78 13.16
CA PHE A 43 5.20 -4.50 14.17
C PHE A 43 6.10 -5.32 15.09
N ASP A 44 6.02 -5.04 16.39
CA ASP A 44 5.94 -6.07 17.44
C ASP A 44 5.67 -5.49 18.83
N SER A 45 6.06 -4.24 19.12
CA SER A 45 5.61 -3.49 20.32
C SER A 45 6.15 -2.06 20.30
N VAL A 46 5.32 -1.05 20.63
CA VAL A 46 5.79 0.32 20.89
C VAL A 46 5.64 0.62 22.38
N HIS A 47 6.75 0.65 23.10
CA HIS A 47 6.84 1.26 24.42
C HIS A 47 7.42 2.68 24.24
N ALA A 48 6.55 3.69 24.17
CA ALA A 48 6.96 5.08 24.26
C ALA A 48 6.88 5.53 25.72
N PRO A 49 7.92 6.19 26.30
CA PRO A 49 7.81 6.78 27.61
C PRO A 49 7.13 8.14 27.47
N VAL A 50 5.84 8.21 27.81
CA VAL A 50 5.18 9.49 28.06
C VAL A 50 4.80 9.50 29.53
N GLU A 51 5.48 10.36 30.28
CA GLU A 51 5.14 10.63 31.68
C GLU A 51 3.69 11.12 31.77
N THR A 52 3.00 10.59 32.77
CA THR A 52 1.63 10.89 33.24
C THR A 52 0.46 10.35 32.39
N GLU A 53 -0.25 9.40 33.03
CA GLU A 53 -1.51 8.72 32.68
C GLU A 53 -1.45 7.62 31.60
N LEU A 54 -1.34 6.37 32.10
CA LEU A 54 -1.60 5.14 31.36
C LEU A 54 -3.03 5.13 30.79
N LEU A 55 -3.21 5.66 29.59
CA LEU A 55 -4.28 5.23 28.70
C LEU A 55 -3.83 3.91 28.06
N THR A 56 -4.05 2.80 28.76
CA THR A 56 -3.98 1.49 28.13
C THR A 56 -5.12 1.39 27.12
N VAL A 57 -4.86 1.79 25.88
CA VAL A 57 -5.73 1.44 24.76
C VAL A 57 -5.56 -0.05 24.57
N LYS A 58 -6.51 -0.84 25.09
CA LYS A 58 -6.68 -2.24 24.72
C LYS A 58 -7.14 -2.24 23.27
N VAL A 59 -6.19 -2.11 22.35
CA VAL A 59 -6.43 -2.45 20.95
C VAL A 59 -6.79 -3.93 20.99
N LYS A 60 -8.08 -4.23 20.87
CA LYS A 60 -8.53 -5.57 20.57
C LYS A 60 -8.01 -5.81 19.16
N ALA A 61 -6.79 -6.36 19.06
CA ALA A 61 -6.33 -6.96 17.85
C ALA A 61 -7.38 -8.02 17.54
N THR A 62 -8.36 -7.68 16.72
CA THR A 62 -9.03 -8.66 15.90
C THR A 62 -7.94 -9.12 14.97
N ASN A 63 -7.07 -10.00 15.48
CA ASN A 63 -6.31 -10.91 14.66
C ASN A 63 -7.37 -11.82 14.04
N LYS A 64 -8.12 -11.26 13.08
CA LYS A 64 -8.75 -12.03 12.05
C LYS A 64 -7.56 -12.46 11.23
N GLN A 65 -6.90 -13.50 11.74
CA GLN A 65 -5.99 -14.31 10.98
C GLN A 65 -6.92 -14.93 9.95
N GLU A 66 -7.18 -14.17 8.88
CA GLU A 66 -7.81 -14.73 7.70
C GLU A 66 -6.88 -15.89 7.34
N ASP A 67 -7.46 -17.08 7.32
CA ASP A 67 -6.77 -18.28 6.90
C ASP A 67 -6.47 -18.07 5.41
N VAL A 68 -5.37 -17.34 5.15
CA VAL A 68 -4.99 -16.94 3.79
C VAL A 68 -4.68 -18.22 3.07
N HIS A 69 -5.49 -18.52 2.05
CA HIS A 69 -5.36 -19.77 1.33
C HIS A 69 -3.97 -19.82 0.68
N PRO A 70 -3.27 -20.97 0.69
CA PRO A 70 -1.96 -21.10 0.05
C PRO A 70 -1.93 -20.66 -1.42
N ASP A 71 -3.07 -20.77 -2.12
CA ASP A 71 -3.22 -20.30 -3.50
C ASP A 71 -3.12 -18.79 -3.61
N ASP A 72 -3.74 -18.03 -2.70
CA ASP A 72 -3.68 -16.56 -2.71
C ASP A 72 -2.23 -16.10 -2.53
N LEU A 73 -1.52 -16.73 -1.58
CA LEU A 73 -0.09 -16.47 -1.37
C LEU A 73 0.74 -16.83 -2.61
N ALA A 74 0.36 -17.87 -3.35
CA ALA A 74 1.05 -18.26 -4.58
C ALA A 74 0.79 -17.25 -5.72
N VAL A 75 -0.45 -16.81 -5.88
CA VAL A 75 -0.85 -15.77 -6.84
C VAL A 75 -0.12 -14.46 -6.53
N ASP A 76 -0.02 -14.07 -5.26
CA ASP A 76 0.70 -12.85 -4.85
C ASP A 76 2.18 -12.89 -5.28
N ARG A 77 2.87 -13.99 -4.97
CA ARG A 77 4.28 -14.19 -5.39
C ARG A 77 4.43 -14.20 -6.91
N PHE A 78 3.50 -14.82 -7.61
CA PHE A 78 3.55 -14.90 -9.07
C PHE A 78 3.26 -13.55 -9.73
N SER A 79 2.27 -12.81 -9.22
CA SER A 79 1.94 -11.47 -9.68
C SER A 79 3.11 -10.49 -9.46
N ALA A 80 3.86 -10.63 -8.36
CA ALA A 80 5.07 -9.85 -8.13
C ALA A 80 6.12 -10.11 -9.23
N SER A 81 6.30 -11.36 -9.62
CA SER A 81 7.21 -11.75 -10.73
C SER A 81 6.75 -11.20 -12.08
N MET A 82 5.44 -11.28 -12.36
CA MET A 82 4.81 -10.67 -13.54
C MET A 82 5.08 -9.16 -13.61
N LYS A 83 4.79 -8.43 -12.54
CA LYS A 83 5.00 -6.98 -12.43
C LYS A 83 6.47 -6.60 -12.63
N ALA A 84 7.39 -7.34 -12.01
CA ALA A 84 8.83 -7.10 -12.15
C ALA A 84 9.28 -7.26 -13.62
N LYS A 85 8.81 -8.30 -14.31
CA LYS A 85 9.14 -8.53 -15.72
C LYS A 85 8.56 -7.47 -16.64
N LEU A 86 7.30 -7.07 -16.42
CA LEU A 86 6.67 -5.98 -17.16
C LEU A 86 7.37 -4.64 -16.91
N ALA A 87 7.84 -4.37 -15.69
CA ALA A 87 8.63 -3.17 -15.41
C ALA A 87 9.92 -3.13 -16.22
N LYS A 88 10.65 -4.25 -16.28
CA LYS A 88 11.83 -4.37 -17.14
C LYS A 88 11.50 -4.14 -18.61
N LYS A 89 10.41 -4.73 -19.11
CA LYS A 89 9.97 -4.55 -20.51
C LYS A 89 9.57 -3.12 -20.84
N ARG A 90 8.90 -2.42 -19.92
CA ARG A 90 8.63 -0.98 -20.06
C ARG A 90 9.91 -0.15 -20.15
N ALA A 91 10.93 -0.49 -19.34
CA ALA A 91 12.23 0.18 -19.42
C ALA A 91 12.98 -0.09 -20.73
N GLU A 92 12.74 -1.25 -21.36
CA GLU A 92 13.26 -1.61 -22.70
C GLU A 92 12.45 -0.94 -23.84
N GLY A 93 11.41 -0.17 -23.53
CA GLY A 93 10.57 0.52 -24.51
C GLY A 93 9.35 -0.28 -25.00
N PHE A 94 9.07 -1.44 -24.41
CA PHE A 94 7.86 -2.22 -24.71
C PHE A 94 6.68 -1.71 -23.87
N GLY A 95 5.59 -1.31 -24.53
CA GLY A 95 4.35 -0.82 -23.92
C GLY A 95 3.21 -0.78 -24.93
N GLY A 96 2.10 -0.12 -24.60
CA GLY A 96 0.97 0.12 -25.52
C GLY A 96 0.11 -1.11 -25.83
N TRP A 97 0.24 -2.19 -25.07
CA TRP A 97 -0.59 -3.40 -25.24
C TRP A 97 -2.07 -3.14 -24.94
N ASP A 98 -2.33 -2.15 -24.08
CA ASP A 98 -3.63 -1.69 -23.60
C ASP A 98 -4.35 -0.77 -24.60
N ASP A 99 -3.66 -0.33 -25.65
CA ASP A 99 -4.20 0.50 -26.72
C ASP A 99 -4.41 -0.33 -28.01
N PRO A 100 -5.66 -0.58 -28.43
CA PRO A 100 -5.99 -1.30 -29.66
C PRO A 100 -5.37 -0.70 -30.94
N GLU A 101 -5.10 0.61 -30.98
CA GLU A 101 -4.50 1.26 -32.15
C GLU A 101 -2.99 1.00 -32.24
N GLN A 102 -2.34 0.75 -31.10
CA GLN A 102 -0.90 0.46 -31.03
C GLN A 102 -0.61 -1.04 -31.09
N CYS A 103 -1.48 -1.86 -30.52
CA CYS A 103 -1.34 -3.30 -30.44
C CYS A 103 -2.68 -3.94 -30.74
N HIS A 104 -2.81 -4.76 -31.77
CA HIS A 104 -4.05 -5.49 -32.03
C HIS A 104 -4.13 -6.77 -31.18
N ILE A 105 -5.34 -7.22 -30.83
CA ILE A 105 -5.54 -8.41 -29.99
C ILE A 105 -4.93 -9.67 -30.63
N ASP A 106 -5.03 -9.81 -31.96
CA ASP A 106 -4.45 -10.94 -32.70
C ASP A 106 -2.93 -10.99 -32.56
N TYR A 107 -2.27 -9.84 -32.44
CA TYR A 107 -0.84 -9.80 -32.22
C TYR A 107 -0.48 -10.34 -30.84
N LEU A 108 -1.21 -9.97 -29.78
CA LEU A 108 -1.02 -10.53 -28.43
C LEU A 108 -1.23 -12.05 -28.41
N VAL A 109 -2.26 -12.53 -29.12
CA VAL A 109 -2.54 -13.97 -29.26
C VAL A 109 -1.39 -14.67 -30.00
N SER A 110 -0.87 -14.07 -31.07
CA SER A 110 0.26 -14.63 -31.81
C SER A 110 1.51 -14.78 -30.92
N LEU A 111 1.79 -13.77 -30.08
CA LEU A 111 2.89 -13.81 -29.12
C LEU A 111 2.69 -14.93 -28.07
N LEU A 112 1.46 -15.13 -27.61
CA LEU A 112 1.13 -16.19 -26.66
C LEU A 112 1.38 -17.57 -27.28
N LEU A 113 0.91 -17.79 -28.51
CA LEU A 113 1.11 -19.04 -29.23
C LEU A 113 2.59 -19.30 -29.53
N GLN A 114 3.34 -18.27 -29.91
CA GLN A 114 4.79 -18.37 -30.11
C GLN A 114 5.49 -18.83 -28.82
N GLN A 115 5.09 -18.30 -27.66
CA GLN A 115 5.67 -18.68 -26.37
C GLN A 115 5.43 -20.15 -26.02
N ILE A 116 4.29 -20.70 -26.42
CA ILE A 116 3.89 -22.09 -26.12
C ILE A 116 4.46 -23.07 -27.14
N HIS A 117 4.38 -22.76 -28.43
CA HIS A 117 4.66 -23.72 -29.51
C HIS A 117 6.07 -23.61 -30.08
N GLU A 118 6.68 -22.43 -30.05
CA GLU A 118 7.92 -22.19 -30.81
C GLU A 118 9.16 -22.12 -29.93
N ARG A 119 9.02 -21.92 -28.61
CA ARG A 119 10.17 -21.80 -27.71
C ARG A 119 10.60 -23.15 -27.15
N ALA A 120 11.92 -23.38 -27.18
CA ALA A 120 12.54 -24.54 -26.56
C ALA A 120 12.44 -24.53 -25.02
N VAL A 121 12.33 -23.34 -24.41
CA VAL A 121 12.13 -23.15 -22.98
C VAL A 121 10.87 -22.31 -22.76
N LEU A 122 9.93 -22.89 -22.04
CA LEU A 122 8.69 -22.23 -21.65
C LEU A 122 8.97 -21.29 -20.47
N ASP A 123 8.55 -20.03 -20.58
CA ASP A 123 8.58 -19.07 -19.47
C ASP A 123 7.13 -18.78 -19.01
N PRO A 124 6.72 -19.31 -17.85
CA PRO A 124 5.36 -19.14 -17.34
C PRO A 124 4.98 -17.68 -17.09
N VAL A 125 5.94 -16.82 -16.78
CA VAL A 125 5.66 -15.40 -16.48
C VAL A 125 5.31 -14.64 -17.77
N ASP A 126 5.94 -14.97 -18.90
CA ASP A 126 5.54 -14.39 -20.20
C ASP A 126 4.16 -14.87 -20.62
N ILE A 127 3.88 -16.18 -20.49
CA ILE A 127 2.56 -16.74 -20.80
C ILE A 127 1.48 -16.06 -19.96
N ALA A 128 1.72 -15.91 -18.66
CA ALA A 128 0.77 -15.25 -17.77
C ALA A 128 0.59 -13.77 -18.09
N ASN A 129 1.66 -13.05 -18.40
CA ASN A 129 1.57 -11.64 -18.80
C ASN A 129 0.76 -11.47 -20.09
N LEU A 130 1.03 -12.28 -21.12
CA LEU A 130 0.29 -12.25 -22.39
C LEU A 130 -1.18 -12.65 -22.20
N SER A 131 -1.43 -13.68 -21.40
CA SER A 131 -2.80 -14.12 -21.06
C SER A 131 -3.57 -13.02 -20.32
N MET A 132 -2.91 -12.34 -19.38
CA MET A 132 -3.47 -11.19 -18.65
C MET A 132 -3.77 -10.05 -19.61
N MET A 133 -2.86 -9.67 -20.51
CA MET A 133 -3.08 -8.60 -21.49
C MET A 133 -4.30 -8.88 -22.38
N ILE A 134 -4.47 -10.12 -22.83
CA ILE A 134 -5.64 -10.55 -23.62
C ILE A 134 -6.91 -10.48 -22.77
N HIS A 135 -6.85 -10.97 -21.53
CA HIS A 135 -7.99 -10.97 -20.61
C HIS A 135 -8.48 -9.54 -20.31
N GLU A 136 -7.58 -8.63 -19.97
CA GLU A 136 -7.91 -7.24 -19.59
C GLU A 136 -8.52 -6.44 -20.75
N ARG A 137 -8.27 -6.83 -22.00
CA ARG A 137 -8.91 -6.18 -23.16
C ARG A 137 -10.38 -6.54 -23.33
N GLY A 138 -10.84 -7.65 -22.74
CA GLY A 138 -12.24 -8.11 -22.87
C GLY A 138 -12.65 -8.46 -24.31
N GLU A 139 -11.71 -8.44 -25.26
CA GLU A 139 -11.91 -8.82 -26.64
C GLU A 139 -11.86 -10.34 -26.76
N THR A 140 -12.81 -10.93 -27.48
CA THR A 140 -12.72 -12.35 -27.83
C THR A 140 -11.82 -12.44 -29.06
N PRO A 141 -10.68 -13.15 -28.99
CA PRO A 141 -9.89 -13.40 -30.19
C PRO A 141 -10.75 -14.09 -31.25
N ASP A 142 -10.75 -13.57 -32.47
CA ASP A 142 -11.45 -14.20 -33.57
C ASP A 142 -10.66 -15.43 -34.03
N TYR A 143 -10.98 -16.58 -33.44
CA TYR A 143 -10.54 -17.87 -33.93
C TYR A 143 -11.46 -18.27 -35.08
N GLY A 144 -11.27 -17.68 -36.27
CA GLY A 144 -12.12 -17.91 -37.45
C GLY A 144 -12.56 -19.37 -37.63
N ARG A 145 -13.73 -19.70 -37.08
CA ARG A 145 -14.33 -21.04 -37.10
C ARG A 145 -15.11 -21.25 -38.39
#